data_AF-A0A4Y2TN77-F1
#
_entry.id   AF-A0A4Y2TN77-F1
#
_cell.length_a   1.000
_cell.length_b   1.000
_cell.length_c   1.000
_cell.angle_alpha   90.00
_cell.angle_beta   90.00
_cell.angle_gamma   90.00
#
_symmetry.space_group_name_H-M   'P 1'
#
loop_
_entity.id
_entity.type
_entity.pdbx_description
1 polymer ?
#
loop_
_entity_poly.entity_id
_entity_poly.type
_entity_poly.pdbx_seq_one_letter_code
_entity_poly.pdbx_strand_id
1 'polypeptide(L)'
;MDSHLFSKWFFDIFVPSVKSWQEKANLNGALLLFDNCPAHPGTDFLKSGNIQCLFLPPNATSLLQPMDRGVLESLKRRHRKKLNRKLLFEGESASTVSILEFWKSVNIKDCIYMMSEAWESIPQLTKLAKTCAEFFNWRR
;
A
#
# COMPACT_ATOMS: atom_id res chain seq x y z
N MET A 1 8.29 0.16 11.65
CA MET A 1 7.52 1.30 12.17
C MET A 1 7.06 0.90 13.56
N ASP A 2 7.31 1.72 14.57
CA ASP A 2 6.82 1.49 15.93
C ASP A 2 5.51 2.25 16.17
N SER A 3 4.92 2.07 17.35
CA SER A 3 3.65 2.71 17.70
C SER A 3 3.73 4.23 17.75
N HIS A 4 4.87 4.79 18.14
CA HIS A 4 5.05 6.24 18.19
C HIS A 4 5.04 6.86 16.80
N LEU A 5 5.82 6.28 15.87
CA LEU A 5 5.87 6.73 14.49
C LEU A 5 4.52 6.54 13.78
N PHE A 6 3.81 5.46 14.08
CA PHE A 6 2.46 5.24 13.56
C PHE A 6 1.49 6.32 14.04
N SER A 7 1.46 6.63 15.35
CA SER A 7 0.64 7.71 15.90
C SER A 7 0.97 9.05 15.26
N LYS A 8 2.27 9.35 15.09
CA LYS A 8 2.71 10.58 14.42
C LYS A 8 2.18 10.66 13.00
N TRP A 9 2.32 9.60 12.22
CA TRP A 9 1.75 9.53 10.87
C TRP A 9 0.21 9.71 10.89
N PHE A 10 -0.49 9.09 11.84
CA PHE A 10 -1.94 9.18 11.93
C PHE A 10 -2.42 10.63 12.16
N PHE A 11 -1.84 11.31 13.15
CA PHE A 11 -2.27 12.66 13.50
C PHE A 11 -1.71 13.74 12.58
N ASP A 12 -0.44 13.62 12.16
CA ASP A 12 0.23 14.68 11.39
C ASP A 12 -0.04 14.59 9.89
N ILE A 13 -0.35 13.40 9.36
CA ILE A 13 -0.45 13.16 7.91
C ILE A 13 -1.84 12.64 7.54
N PHE A 14 -2.29 11.54 8.13
CA PHE A 14 -3.54 10.88 7.73
C PHE A 14 -4.76 11.74 8.02
N VAL A 15 -4.94 12.20 9.27
CA VAL A 15 -6.11 12.99 9.69
C VAL A 15 -6.26 14.28 8.86
N PRO A 16 -5.22 15.12 8.67
CA PRO A 16 -5.33 16.32 7.84
C PRO A 16 -5.68 16.01 6.38
N SER A 17 -5.07 14.96 5.81
CA SER A 17 -5.33 14.54 4.42
C SER A 17 -6.79 14.10 4.22
N VAL A 18 -7.33 13.33 5.16
CA VAL A 18 -8.72 12.86 5.12
C VAL A 18 -9.69 14.03 5.29
N LYS A 19 -9.45 14.95 6.23
CA LYS A 19 -10.30 16.12 6.43
C LYS A 19 -10.36 17.02 5.19
N SER A 20 -9.20 17.30 4.57
CA SER A 20 -9.15 18.07 3.33
C SER A 20 -9.91 17.40 2.18
N TRP A 21 -9.87 16.07 2.11
CA TRP A 21 -10.64 15.33 1.11
C TRP A 21 -12.15 15.31 1.42
N GLN A 22 -12.53 15.16 2.70
CA GLN A 22 -13.92 15.21 3.16
C GLN A 22 -14.59 16.54 2.83
N GLU A 23 -13.90 17.66 3.04
CA GLU A 23 -14.37 19.00 2.66
C GLU A 23 -14.64 19.09 1.15
N LYS A 24 -13.71 18.60 0.32
CA LYS A 24 -13.87 18.59 -1.15
C LYS A 24 -14.99 17.68 -1.63
N ALA A 25 -15.19 16.55 -0.95
CA ALA A 25 -16.18 15.54 -1.32
C ALA A 25 -17.56 15.78 -0.65
N ASN A 26 -17.67 16.78 0.22
CA ASN A 26 -18.85 17.03 1.08
C ASN A 26 -19.29 15.76 1.86
N LEU A 27 -18.31 15.05 2.43
CA LEU A 27 -18.52 13.83 3.22
C LEU A 27 -18.19 14.09 4.69
N ASN A 28 -18.87 13.38 5.58
CA ASN A 28 -18.61 13.43 7.01
C ASN A 28 -18.34 12.02 7.54
N GLY A 29 -17.15 11.82 8.10
CA GLY A 29 -16.73 10.53 8.67
C GLY A 29 -15.80 9.72 7.77
N ALA A 30 -14.91 8.96 8.40
CA ALA A 30 -13.99 8.05 7.72
C ALA A 30 -13.67 6.87 8.62
N LEU A 31 -13.42 5.71 8.01
CA LEU A 31 -12.98 4.52 8.72
C LEU A 31 -11.63 4.09 8.17
N LEU A 32 -10.62 4.07 9.03
CA LEU A 32 -9.31 3.51 8.72
C LEU A 32 -9.29 2.03 9.16
N LEU A 33 -9.07 1.13 8.20
CA LEU A 33 -8.93 -0.31 8.41
C LEU A 33 -7.45 -0.70 8.35
N PHE A 34 -6.94 -1.38 9.38
CA PHE A 34 -5.58 -1.91 9.38
C PHE A 34 -5.51 -3.33 9.95
N ASP A 35 -4.41 -4.00 9.61
CA ASP A 35 -4.09 -5.33 10.08
C ASP A 35 -3.70 -5.34 11.57
N ASN A 36 -3.77 -6.53 12.16
CA ASN A 36 -3.46 -6.74 13.57
C ASN A 36 -1.94 -6.87 13.80
N CYS A 37 -1.20 -5.80 13.50
CA CYS A 37 0.25 -5.72 13.72
C CYS A 37 0.54 -5.24 15.16
N PRO A 38 1.45 -5.88 15.91
CA PRO A 38 1.80 -5.47 17.28
C PRO A 38 2.36 -4.04 17.39
N ALA A 39 2.86 -3.48 16.28
CA ALA A 39 3.33 -2.10 16.24
C ALA A 39 2.19 -1.07 16.25
N HIS A 40 0.95 -1.47 15.98
CA HIS A 40 -0.18 -0.55 15.95
C HIS A 40 -0.66 -0.23 17.37
N PRO A 41 -0.76 1.07 17.75
CA PRO A 41 -1.36 1.43 19.02
C PRO A 41 -2.84 1.04 19.04
N GLY A 42 -3.38 0.81 20.24
CA GLY A 42 -4.80 0.46 20.40
C GLY A 42 -5.72 1.49 19.73
N THR A 43 -6.83 1.03 19.15
CA THR A 43 -7.78 1.87 18.41
C THR A 43 -8.36 3.01 19.23
N ASP A 44 -8.36 2.90 20.56
CA ASP A 44 -8.80 3.97 21.46
C ASP A 44 -7.90 5.20 21.43
N PHE A 45 -6.64 5.05 21.04
CA PHE A 45 -5.67 6.14 20.90
C PHE A 45 -5.65 6.75 19.49
N LEU A 46 -6.38 6.18 18.52
CA LEU A 46 -6.40 6.58 17.12
C LEU A 46 -7.78 7.10 16.70
N LYS A 47 -8.24 8.15 17.37
CA LYS A 47 -9.55 8.77 17.10
C LYS A 47 -9.38 10.28 16.86
N SER A 48 -10.09 10.81 15.88
CA SER A 48 -10.14 12.25 15.62
C SER A 48 -11.50 12.64 15.03
N GLY A 49 -12.39 13.18 15.86
CA GLY A 49 -13.76 13.51 15.44
C GLY A 49 -14.49 12.29 14.90
N ASN A 50 -15.01 12.39 13.67
CA ASN A 50 -15.72 11.30 12.98
C ASN A 50 -14.79 10.33 12.22
N ILE A 51 -13.48 10.43 12.42
CA ILE A 51 -12.50 9.47 11.89
C ILE A 51 -12.29 8.38 12.93
N GLN A 52 -12.68 7.16 12.56
CA GLN A 52 -12.57 5.96 13.40
C GLN A 52 -11.54 4.99 12.82
N CYS A 53 -11.01 4.14 13.70
CA CYS A 53 -10.07 3.10 13.35
C CYS A 53 -10.61 1.74 13.76
N LEU A 54 -10.39 0.73 12.92
CA LEU A 54 -10.81 -0.64 13.20
C LEU A 54 -9.76 -1.64 12.73
N PHE A 55 -9.43 -2.58 13.62
CA PHE A 55 -8.60 -3.73 13.29
C PHE A 55 -9.40 -4.76 12.49
N LEU A 56 -8.77 -5.29 11.44
CA LEU A 56 -9.28 -6.49 10.79
C LEU A 56 -9.19 -7.70 11.74
N PRO A 57 -10.09 -8.70 11.61
CA PRO A 57 -10.01 -9.90 12.40
C PRO A 57 -8.63 -10.58 12.28
N PRO A 58 -8.12 -11.17 13.37
CA PRO A 58 -6.87 -11.93 13.34
C PRO A 58 -6.94 -13.02 12.26
N ASN A 59 -5.83 -13.25 11.56
CA ASN A 59 -5.70 -14.23 10.47
C ASN A 59 -6.59 -14.00 9.23
N ALA A 60 -7.39 -12.93 9.19
CA ALA A 60 -8.20 -12.60 8.03
C ALA A 60 -7.58 -11.51 7.16
N THR A 61 -6.48 -10.88 7.59
CA THR A 61 -5.78 -9.79 6.87
C THR A 61 -5.50 -10.15 5.42
N SER A 62 -4.90 -11.32 5.17
CA SER A 62 -4.55 -11.76 3.83
C SER A 62 -5.75 -11.99 2.92
N LEU A 63 -6.96 -12.13 3.46
CA LEU A 63 -8.20 -12.29 2.69
C LEU A 63 -8.93 -10.96 2.54
N LEU A 64 -9.04 -10.20 3.63
CA LEU A 64 -9.93 -9.05 3.74
C LEU A 64 -9.23 -7.72 3.49
N GLN A 65 -7.91 -7.63 3.64
CA GLN A 65 -7.22 -6.35 3.58
C GLN A 65 -7.15 -5.83 2.12
N PRO A 66 -7.82 -4.69 1.82
CA PRO A 66 -7.87 -4.12 0.48
C PRO A 66 -6.51 -3.82 -0.12
N MET A 67 -5.65 -3.27 0.73
CA MET A 67 -4.32 -2.84 0.35
C MET A 67 -3.50 -4.03 -0.14
N ASP A 68 -3.54 -5.16 0.58
CA ASP A 68 -2.75 -6.35 0.27
C ASP A 68 -3.21 -7.04 -1.01
N ARG A 69 -4.53 -7.23 -1.17
CA ARG A 69 -5.12 -7.97 -2.31
C ARG A 69 -5.20 -7.17 -3.59
N GLY A 70 -5.54 -5.89 -3.52
CA GLY A 70 -5.75 -5.09 -4.73
C GLY A 70 -4.48 -4.37 -5.15
N VAL A 71 -4.04 -3.47 -4.28
CA VAL A 71 -3.04 -2.46 -4.62
C VAL A 71 -1.63 -3.02 -4.56
N LEU A 72 -1.28 -3.69 -3.46
CA LEU A 72 0.06 -4.21 -3.22
C LEU A 72 0.42 -5.35 -4.18
N GLU A 73 -0.51 -6.28 -4.45
CA GLU A 73 -0.32 -7.30 -5.47
C GLU A 73 -0.04 -6.67 -6.84
N SER A 74 -0.89 -5.70 -7.22
CA SER A 74 -0.76 -4.94 -8.47
C SER A 74 0.57 -4.20 -8.59
N LEU A 75 1.04 -3.61 -7.50
CA LEU A 75 2.32 -2.90 -7.41
C LEU A 75 3.48 -3.88 -7.57
N LYS A 76 3.52 -4.95 -6.77
CA LYS A 76 4.55 -5.99 -6.81
C LYS A 76 4.67 -6.60 -8.20
N ARG A 77 3.54 -6.90 -8.86
CA ARG A 77 3.53 -7.46 -10.22
C ARG A 77 4.12 -6.51 -11.24
N ARG A 78 3.77 -5.22 -11.19
CA ARG A 78 4.28 -4.19 -12.12
C ARG A 78 5.75 -3.89 -11.89
N HIS A 79 6.16 -3.76 -10.63
CA HIS A 79 7.56 -3.60 -10.24
C HIS A 79 8.42 -4.76 -10.78
N ARG A 80 8.01 -6.01 -10.54
CA ARG A 80 8.71 -7.20 -11.07
C ARG A 80 8.78 -7.22 -12.59
N LYS A 81 7.68 -6.84 -13.28
CA LYS A 81 7.68 -6.75 -14.74
C LYS A 81 8.71 -5.74 -15.25
N LYS A 82 8.83 -4.57 -14.61
CA LYS A 82 9.83 -3.55 -14.96
C LYS A 82 11.25 -4.06 -14.71
N LEU A 83 11.50 -4.66 -13.55
CA LEU A 83 12.80 -5.22 -13.20
C LEU A 83 13.25 -6.29 -14.19
N ASN A 84 12.36 -7.23 -14.53
CA ASN A 84 12.63 -8.27 -15.52
C ASN A 84 12.87 -7.69 -16.91
N ARG A 85 12.14 -6.62 -17.28
CA ARG A 85 12.37 -5.92 -18.54
C ARG A 85 13.78 -5.32 -18.55
N LYS A 86 14.18 -4.62 -17.50
CA LYS A 86 15.52 -4.02 -17.39
C LYS A 86 16.61 -5.09 -17.54
N LEU A 87 16.46 -6.23 -16.85
CA LEU A 87 17.36 -7.38 -16.96
C LEU A 87 17.47 -7.92 -18.39
N LEU A 88 16.35 -8.07 -19.11
CA LEU A 88 16.34 -8.62 -20.48
C LEU A 88 16.93 -7.68 -21.53
N PHE A 89 16.78 -6.35 -21.36
CA PHE A 89 17.24 -5.36 -22.34
C PHE A 89 18.64 -4.81 -22.04
N GLU A 90 19.12 -4.88 -20.80
CA GLU A 90 20.51 -4.53 -20.44
C GLU A 90 21.45 -5.75 -20.46
N GLY A 91 20.88 -6.97 -20.46
CA GLY A 91 21.62 -8.23 -20.52
C GLY A 91 21.79 -8.78 -21.94
N GLU A 92 22.33 -7.98 -22.87
CA GLU A 92 22.49 -8.36 -24.30
C GLU A 92 23.39 -9.59 -24.55
N SER A 93 24.07 -10.12 -23.54
CA SER A 93 24.71 -11.44 -23.59
C SER A 93 24.05 -12.34 -22.55
N ALA A 94 23.24 -13.30 -23.00
CA ALA A 94 22.54 -14.29 -22.17
C ALA A 94 23.48 -15.32 -21.49
N SER A 95 24.56 -14.83 -20.87
CA SER A 95 25.46 -15.59 -20.01
C SER A 95 25.10 -15.34 -18.55
N THR A 96 25.37 -16.31 -17.69
CA THR A 96 25.20 -16.19 -16.22
C THR A 96 26.00 -15.03 -15.62
N VAL A 97 27.10 -14.63 -16.26
CA VAL A 97 27.92 -13.47 -15.89
C VAL A 97 27.13 -12.16 -16.02
N SER A 98 26.36 -11.99 -17.10
CA SER A 98 25.55 -10.78 -17.34
C SER A 98 24.42 -10.60 -16.32
N ILE A 99 23.76 -11.69 -15.88
CA ILE A 99 22.71 -11.63 -14.85
C ILE A 99 23.30 -11.17 -13.51
N LEU A 100 24.48 -11.70 -13.15
CA LEU A 100 25.13 -11.36 -11.89
C LEU A 100 25.60 -9.88 -11.89
N GLU A 101 26.11 -9.39 -13.01
CA GLU A 101 26.50 -7.99 -13.19
C GLU A 101 25.31 -7.04 -13.12
N PHE A 102 24.17 -7.41 -13.71
CA PHE A 102 22.92 -6.67 -13.56
C PHE A 102 22.51 -6.53 -12.10
N TRP A 103 22.47 -7.63 -11.33
CA TRP A 103 22.07 -7.54 -9.92
C TRP A 103 23.05 -6.74 -9.06
N LYS A 104 24.33 -6.67 -9.46
CA LYS A 104 25.33 -5.79 -8.82
C LYS A 104 25.14 -4.31 -9.18
N SER A 105 24.61 -4.01 -10.37
CA SER A 105 24.41 -2.63 -10.83
C SER A 105 23.12 -2.00 -10.27
N VAL A 106 22.08 -2.82 -10.04
CA VAL A 106 20.81 -2.35 -9.47
C VAL A 106 21.00 -1.94 -8.01
N ASN A 107 20.71 -0.67 -7.71
CA ASN A 107 20.81 -0.12 -6.36
C ASN A 107 19.43 0.32 -5.82
N ILE A 108 19.40 0.79 -4.57
CA ILE A 108 18.15 1.21 -3.89
C ILE A 108 17.46 2.37 -4.62
N LYS A 109 18.23 3.30 -5.21
CA LYS A 109 17.66 4.43 -5.96
C LYS A 109 16.88 3.92 -7.18
N ASP A 110 17.42 2.95 -7.92
CA ASP A 110 16.71 2.31 -9.03
C ASP A 110 15.41 1.65 -8.56
N CYS A 111 15.45 0.93 -7.44
CA CYS A 111 14.27 0.29 -6.84
C CYS A 111 13.19 1.30 -6.48
N ILE A 112 13.56 2.45 -5.89
CA ILE A 112 12.62 3.51 -5.53
C ILE A 112 11.94 4.09 -6.78
N TYR A 113 12.70 4.41 -7.83
CA TYR A 113 12.12 4.91 -9.08
C TYR A 113 11.22 3.88 -9.75
N MET A 114 11.66 2.62 -9.85
CA MET A 114 10.84 1.53 -10.40
C MET A 114 9.53 1.36 -9.62
N MET A 115 9.58 1.52 -8.29
CA MET A 115 8.39 1.45 -7.44
C MET A 115 7.45 2.64 -7.65
N SER A 116 8.00 3.86 -7.79
CA SER A 116 7.21 5.06 -8.11
C SER A 116 6.47 4.93 -9.44
N GLU A 117 7.18 4.54 -10.50
CA GLU A 117 6.59 4.33 -11.82
C GLU A 117 5.56 3.19 -11.81
N ALA A 118 5.84 2.12 -11.04
CA ALA A 118 4.90 1.02 -10.87
C ALA A 118 3.61 1.51 -10.19
N TRP A 119 3.71 2.37 -9.17
CA TRP A 119 2.56 2.96 -8.47
C TRP A 119 1.71 3.87 -9.36
N GLU A 120 2.35 4.72 -10.16
CA GLU A 120 1.67 5.61 -11.10
C GLU A 120 0.90 4.83 -12.18
N SER A 121 1.45 3.71 -12.64
CA SER A 121 0.81 2.86 -13.66
C SER A 121 -0.32 1.94 -13.14
N ILE A 122 -0.68 2.01 -11.84
CA ILE A 122 -1.85 1.31 -11.30
C ILE A 122 -3.11 2.15 -11.58
N PRO A 123 -4.12 1.61 -12.28
CA PRO A 123 -5.38 2.30 -12.53
C PRO A 123 -6.07 2.76 -11.24
N GLN A 124 -6.71 3.92 -11.27
CA GLN A 124 -7.43 4.48 -10.12
C GLN A 124 -8.52 3.54 -9.59
N LEU A 125 -9.19 2.81 -10.49
CA LEU A 125 -10.20 1.81 -10.11
C LEU A 125 -9.60 0.68 -9.25
N THR A 126 -8.35 0.30 -9.48
CA THR A 126 -7.63 -0.68 -8.64
C THR A 126 -7.21 -0.08 -7.31
N LYS A 127 -6.96 1.24 -7.25
CA LYS A 127 -6.67 1.97 -6.00
C LYS A 127 -7.91 2.16 -5.13
N LEU A 128 -9.10 2.21 -5.72
CA LEU A 128 -10.34 2.60 -5.02
C LEU A 128 -11.35 1.45 -4.80
N ALA A 129 -11.51 0.50 -5.72
CA ALA A 129 -12.85 -0.07 -5.93
C ALA A 129 -13.04 -1.59 -5.85
N LYS A 130 -12.04 -2.42 -5.54
CA LYS A 130 -12.30 -3.87 -5.47
C LYS A 130 -12.63 -4.44 -4.10
N THR A 131 -12.31 -3.77 -3.01
CA THR A 131 -12.35 -4.44 -1.71
C THR A 131 -13.45 -3.94 -0.77
N CYS A 132 -13.96 -2.72 -0.95
CA CYS A 132 -15.06 -2.23 -0.11
C CYS A 132 -16.35 -3.03 -0.34
N ALA A 133 -16.68 -3.37 -1.60
CA ALA A 133 -17.90 -4.12 -1.91
C ALA A 133 -17.89 -5.54 -1.30
N GLU A 134 -16.75 -6.25 -1.37
CA GLU A 134 -16.58 -7.58 -0.78
C GLU A 134 -16.59 -7.52 0.76
N PHE A 135 -15.96 -6.51 1.35
CA PHE A 135 -15.92 -6.32 2.80
C PHE A 135 -17.30 -6.01 3.40
N PHE A 136 -18.09 -5.11 2.78
CA PHE A 136 -19.43 -4.77 3.29
C PHE A 136 -20.47 -5.89 3.04
N ASN A 137 -20.30 -6.69 1.99
CA ASN A 137 -21.17 -7.83 1.71
C ASN A 137 -20.92 -9.04 2.61
N TRP A 138 -19.70 -9.18 3.17
CA TRP A 138 -19.37 -10.25 4.13
C TRP A 138 -20.12 -10.12 5.48
N ARG A 139 -20.62 -8.92 5.81
CA ARG A 139 -21.31 -8.66 7.08
C ARG A 139 -22.82 -8.96 7.05
N ARG A 140 -23.35 -9.51 5.95
CA ARG A 140 -24.74 -9.97 5.82
C ARG A 140 -24.81 -11.49 5.87
#